data_AF-A0AAW2C7S6-F1
#
_entry.id   AF-A0AAW2C7S6-F1
#
_cell.length_a   1.000
_cell.length_b   1.000
_cell.length_c   1.000
_cell.angle_alpha   90.00
_cell.angle_beta   90.00
_cell.angle_gamma   90.00
#
_symmetry.space_group_name_H-M   'P 1'
#
loop_
_entity.id
_entity.type
_entity.pdbx_description
1 polymer ?
#
loop_
_entity_poly.entity_id
_entity_poly.type
_entity_poly.pdbx_seq_one_letter_code
_entity_poly.pdbx_strand_id
1 'polypeptide(L)'
;MLILTFWNNRQSNLHVTVSALVAAAVVWMSELPARLNPIILPLMASIKREQEEILQQRAAAALAELIFHCISRRPSPNDKLFKNICSVTCMDPSETPQAGVISFMEAIDDQGLLSFGTSIGKQKSKVHMLAGSEDRSRVEGFISRRGSELALRHICEKFGASLFERLPKLWDCLIKVLKPSNTEGVSPADENQVMLAIESIKDPQIFINNIQVFVGLGVIIDISGIPIMPKYVS
;
A
#
# COMPACT_ATOMS: atom_id res chain seq x y z
N MET A 1 1.43 -11.99 33.43
CA MET A 1 1.66 -10.97 32.40
C MET A 1 1.33 -11.47 30.99
N LEU A 2 1.89 -12.59 30.53
CA LEU A 2 1.63 -13.15 29.18
C LEU A 2 0.14 -13.44 28.86
N ILE A 3 -0.59 -14.04 29.80
CA ILE A 3 -2.03 -14.35 29.62
C ILE A 3 -2.86 -13.07 29.44
N LEU A 4 -2.54 -12.02 30.19
CA LEU A 4 -3.22 -10.73 30.09
C LEU A 4 -2.96 -10.07 28.72
N THR A 5 -1.71 -10.11 28.23
CA THR A 5 -1.36 -9.61 26.91
C THR A 5 -2.05 -10.40 25.79
N PHE A 6 -2.10 -11.73 25.91
CA PHE A 6 -2.81 -12.59 24.96
C PHE A 6 -4.30 -12.27 24.92
N TRP A 7 -4.94 -12.14 26.09
CA TRP A 7 -6.35 -11.78 26.20
C TRP A 7 -6.63 -10.40 25.60
N ASN A 8 -5.81 -9.41 25.92
CA ASN A 8 -5.96 -8.05 25.39
C ASN A 8 -5.79 -8.01 23.87
N ASN A 9 -4.85 -8.78 23.30
CA ASN A 9 -4.68 -8.88 21.85
C ASN A 9 -5.90 -9.55 21.19
N ARG A 10 -6.39 -10.65 21.75
CA ARG A 10 -7.59 -11.36 21.26
C ARG A 10 -8.81 -10.43 21.28
N GLN A 11 -9.02 -9.72 22.39
CA GLN A 11 -10.11 -8.78 22.57
C GLN A 11 -10.00 -7.61 21.60
N SER A 12 -8.80 -7.06 21.41
CA SER A 12 -8.53 -5.99 20.44
C SER A 12 -8.88 -6.42 19.02
N ASN A 13 -8.47 -7.62 18.60
CA ASN A 13 -8.78 -8.14 17.26
C ASN A 13 -10.29 -8.26 17.05
N LEU A 14 -11.01 -8.85 18.00
CA LEU A 14 -12.47 -8.98 17.93
C LEU A 14 -13.15 -7.60 17.87
N HIS A 15 -12.68 -6.63 18.65
CA HIS A 15 -13.20 -5.27 18.59
C HIS A 15 -13.00 -4.63 17.21
N VAL A 16 -11.85 -4.86 16.57
CA VAL A 16 -11.59 -4.36 15.21
C VAL A 16 -12.59 -4.97 14.23
N THR A 17 -12.77 -6.29 14.25
CA THR A 17 -13.70 -6.99 13.37
C THR A 17 -15.13 -6.47 13.54
N VAL A 18 -15.65 -6.46 14.76
CA VAL A 18 -17.04 -6.04 15.03
C VAL A 18 -17.25 -4.58 14.64
N SER A 19 -16.32 -3.69 15.00
CA SER A 19 -16.44 -2.27 14.67
C SER A 19 -16.39 -2.03 13.15
N ALA A 20 -15.55 -2.78 12.43
CA ALA A 20 -15.45 -2.68 10.98
C ALA A 20 -16.71 -3.21 10.28
N LEU A 21 -17.29 -4.32 10.74
CA LEU A 21 -18.54 -4.85 10.20
C LEU A 21 -19.73 -3.91 10.44
N VAL A 22 -19.81 -3.30 11.61
CA VAL A 22 -20.83 -2.26 11.91
C VAL A 22 -20.62 -1.05 10.99
N ALA A 23 -19.38 -0.58 10.83
CA ALA A 23 -19.07 0.50 9.90
C ALA A 23 -19.43 0.14 8.45
N ALA A 24 -19.16 -1.10 8.02
CA ALA A 24 -19.52 -1.59 6.69
C ALA A 24 -21.04 -1.60 6.46
N ALA A 25 -21.82 -2.04 7.46
CA ALA A 25 -23.27 -1.98 7.40
C ALA A 25 -23.78 -0.54 7.23
N VAL A 26 -23.20 0.42 7.97
CA VAL A 26 -23.55 1.85 7.82
C VAL A 26 -23.22 2.38 6.42
N VAL A 27 -22.10 1.96 5.83
CA VAL A 27 -21.77 2.35 4.45
C VAL A 27 -22.82 1.84 3.45
N TRP A 28 -23.23 0.58 3.57
CA TRP A 28 -24.23 -0.01 2.67
C TRP A 28 -25.63 0.56 2.85
N MET A 29 -25.98 1.01 4.06
CA MET A 29 -27.22 1.76 4.28
C MET A 29 -27.23 3.13 3.60
N SER A 30 -26.08 3.62 3.10
CA SER A 30 -25.93 4.90 2.40
C SER A 30 -26.29 6.16 3.21
N GLU A 31 -26.67 6.02 4.48
CA GLU A 31 -26.92 7.11 5.43
C GLU A 31 -25.62 7.54 6.12
N LEU A 32 -24.73 8.17 5.35
CA LEU A 32 -23.42 8.56 5.87
C LEU A 32 -23.51 9.80 6.79
N PRO A 33 -22.93 9.74 8.01
CA PRO A 33 -22.92 10.87 8.93
C PRO A 33 -22.09 12.05 8.40
N ALA A 34 -22.33 13.23 8.98
CA ALA A 34 -21.57 14.46 8.70
C ALA A 34 -20.08 14.36 9.08
N ARG A 35 -19.70 13.42 9.97
CA ARG A 35 -18.30 13.10 10.30
C ARG A 35 -18.02 11.64 9.95
N LEU A 36 -17.05 11.40 9.06
CA LEU A 36 -16.78 10.05 8.53
C LEU A 36 -15.77 9.24 9.35
N ASN A 37 -15.01 9.87 10.24
CA ASN A 37 -13.97 9.18 11.02
C ASN A 37 -14.48 7.96 11.82
N PRO A 38 -15.69 7.97 12.42
CA PRO A 38 -16.25 6.80 13.09
C PRO A 38 -16.48 5.59 12.17
N ILE A 39 -16.51 5.79 10.85
CA ILE A 39 -16.65 4.72 9.85
C ILE A 39 -15.29 4.39 9.24
N ILE A 40 -14.52 5.41 8.86
CA ILE A 40 -13.20 5.26 8.23
C ILE A 40 -12.23 4.52 9.15
N LEU A 41 -12.16 4.90 10.44
CA LEU A 41 -11.15 4.36 11.34
C LEU A 41 -11.34 2.86 11.61
N PRO A 42 -12.56 2.35 11.90
CA PRO A 42 -12.78 0.92 12.01
C PRO A 42 -12.46 0.14 10.72
N LEU A 43 -12.87 0.64 9.55
CA LEU A 43 -12.58 -0.01 8.26
C LEU A 43 -11.07 -0.08 8.00
N MET A 44 -10.36 1.04 8.18
CA MET A 44 -8.90 1.08 8.03
C MET A 44 -8.17 0.23 9.07
N ALA A 45 -8.70 0.14 10.29
CA ALA A 45 -8.15 -0.72 11.33
C ALA A 45 -8.25 -2.21 10.96
N SER A 46 -9.36 -2.63 10.33
CA SER A 46 -9.53 -4.00 9.82
C SER A 46 -8.62 -4.25 8.62
N ILE A 47 -8.52 -3.31 7.68
CA ILE A 47 -7.57 -3.41 6.56
C ILE A 47 -6.13 -3.65 7.02
N LYS A 48 -5.69 -3.04 8.14
CA LYS A 48 -4.30 -3.19 8.62
C LYS A 48 -4.05 -4.44 9.47
N ARG A 49 -5.07 -5.00 10.11
CA ARG A 49 -4.86 -5.93 11.24
C ARG A 49 -5.70 -7.19 11.20
N GLU A 50 -6.72 -7.25 10.35
CA GLU A 50 -7.63 -8.39 10.26
C GLU A 50 -6.90 -9.62 9.71
N GLN A 51 -6.92 -10.69 10.49
CA GLN A 51 -6.19 -11.93 10.17
C GLN A 51 -6.96 -12.74 9.11
N GLU A 52 -8.28 -12.78 9.28
CA GLU A 52 -9.19 -13.51 8.40
C GLU A 52 -9.41 -12.75 7.10
N GLU A 53 -8.92 -13.33 6.00
CA GLU A 53 -8.96 -12.68 4.69
C GLU A 53 -10.37 -12.30 4.25
N ILE A 54 -11.35 -13.17 4.50
CA ILE A 54 -12.75 -12.94 4.15
C ILE A 54 -13.29 -11.69 4.87
N LEU A 55 -12.95 -11.52 6.16
CA LEU A 55 -13.39 -10.35 6.94
C LEU A 55 -12.67 -9.09 6.48
N GLN A 56 -11.37 -9.19 6.18
CA GLN A 56 -10.56 -8.11 5.64
C GLN A 56 -11.10 -7.65 4.28
N GLN A 57 -11.52 -8.59 3.43
CA GLN A 57 -12.14 -8.33 2.13
C GLN A 57 -13.48 -7.60 2.27
N ARG A 58 -14.31 -7.95 3.26
CA ARG A 58 -15.57 -7.22 3.53
C ARG A 58 -15.30 -5.77 3.92
N ALA A 59 -14.29 -5.52 4.76
CA ALA A 59 -13.89 -4.16 5.13
C ALA A 59 -13.33 -3.37 3.92
N ALA A 60 -12.53 -4.02 3.08
CA ALA A 60 -12.00 -3.43 1.86
C ALA A 60 -13.11 -3.04 0.87
N ALA A 61 -14.08 -3.93 0.63
CA ALA A 61 -15.23 -3.65 -0.23
C ALA A 61 -16.08 -2.49 0.32
N ALA A 62 -16.33 -2.46 1.63
CA ALA A 62 -17.04 -1.35 2.26
C ALA A 62 -16.26 -0.03 2.17
N LEU A 63 -14.93 -0.04 2.27
CA LEU A 63 -14.12 1.16 2.09
C LEU A 63 -14.22 1.69 0.66
N ALA A 64 -14.21 0.82 -0.35
CA ALA A 64 -14.40 1.21 -1.75
C ALA A 64 -15.79 1.86 -1.97
N GLU A 65 -16.84 1.29 -1.38
CA GLU A 65 -18.19 1.87 -1.41
C GLU A 65 -18.25 3.24 -0.73
N LEU A 66 -17.58 3.39 0.42
CA LEU A 66 -17.50 4.67 1.12
C LEU A 66 -16.81 5.74 0.27
N ILE A 67 -15.70 5.39 -0.40
CA ILE A 67 -14.97 6.29 -1.30
C ILE A 67 -15.87 6.72 -2.46
N PHE A 68 -16.66 5.80 -3.01
CA PHE A 68 -17.63 6.07 -4.06
C PHE A 68 -18.71 7.07 -3.61
N HIS A 69 -19.31 6.88 -2.43
CA HIS A 69 -20.26 7.84 -1.86
C HIS A 69 -19.65 9.21 -1.53
N CYS A 70 -18.32 9.28 -1.40
CA CYS A 70 -17.61 10.50 -1.02
C CYS A 70 -17.06 11.33 -2.20
N ILE A 71 -17.35 10.95 -3.46
CA ILE A 71 -16.89 11.68 -4.65
C ILE A 71 -17.44 13.12 -4.69
N SER A 72 -18.74 13.31 -4.40
CA SER A 72 -19.41 14.61 -4.45
C SER A 72 -19.27 15.43 -3.17
N ARG A 73 -18.77 14.82 -2.09
CA ARG A 73 -18.68 15.45 -0.76
C ARG A 73 -17.57 16.50 -0.71
N ARG A 74 -17.85 17.64 -0.06
CA ARG A 74 -16.84 18.66 0.22
C ARG A 74 -16.80 19.02 1.72
N PRO A 75 -15.63 18.94 2.38
CA PRO A 75 -14.36 18.38 1.90
C PRO A 75 -14.42 16.85 1.71
N SER A 76 -13.77 16.34 0.67
CA SER A 76 -13.73 14.89 0.40
C SER A 76 -12.63 14.22 1.22
N PRO A 77 -12.89 13.07 1.87
CA PRO A 77 -11.87 12.27 2.54
C PRO A 77 -10.97 11.49 1.57
N ASN A 78 -11.37 11.35 0.29
CA ASN A 78 -10.80 10.40 -0.66
C ASN A 78 -9.29 10.58 -0.83
N ASP A 79 -8.82 11.82 -1.00
CA ASP A 79 -7.39 12.11 -1.18
C ASP A 79 -6.52 11.62 -0.02
N LYS A 80 -7.04 11.75 1.21
CA LYS A 80 -6.33 11.30 2.42
C LYS A 80 -6.39 9.79 2.55
N LEU A 81 -7.52 9.19 2.18
CA LEU A 81 -7.70 7.74 2.18
C LEU A 81 -6.73 7.07 1.21
N PHE A 82 -6.63 7.56 -0.03
CA PHE A 82 -5.70 7.01 -1.03
C PHE A 82 -4.25 7.08 -0.59
N LYS A 83 -3.80 8.25 -0.11
CA LYS A 83 -2.44 8.37 0.44
C LYS A 83 -2.18 7.38 1.58
N ASN A 84 -3.18 7.14 2.43
CA ASN A 84 -3.05 6.16 3.50
C ASN A 84 -2.96 4.73 2.94
N ILE A 85 -3.82 4.35 2.00
CA ILE A 85 -3.83 3.01 1.40
C ILE A 85 -2.51 2.73 0.66
N CYS A 86 -2.02 3.68 -0.14
CA CYS A 86 -0.71 3.55 -0.82
C CYS A 86 0.43 3.40 0.20
N SER A 87 0.42 4.20 1.27
CA SER A 87 1.41 4.08 2.34
C SER A 87 1.34 2.72 3.04
N VAL A 88 0.15 2.16 3.24
CA VAL A 88 -0.07 0.86 3.88
C VAL A 88 0.38 -0.30 2.99
N THR A 89 0.22 -0.15 1.66
CA THR A 89 0.69 -1.14 0.67
C THR A 89 2.20 -1.32 0.74
N CYS A 90 2.93 -0.26 1.10
CA CYS A 90 4.39 -0.23 1.19
C CYS A 90 4.94 -0.68 2.57
N MET A 91 4.08 -1.17 3.48
CA MET A 91 4.50 -1.51 4.86
C MET A 91 5.13 -2.90 4.98
N ASP A 92 5.06 -3.73 3.95
CA ASP A 92 5.62 -5.08 3.94
C ASP A 92 7.11 -5.03 3.53
N PRO A 93 8.07 -5.25 4.45
CA PRO A 93 9.50 -5.16 4.12
C PRO A 93 9.97 -6.28 3.19
N SER A 94 9.19 -7.37 3.03
CA SER A 94 9.52 -8.46 2.12
C SER A 94 9.26 -8.09 0.65
N GLU A 95 8.32 -7.19 0.39
CA GLU A 95 8.01 -6.71 -0.98
C GLU A 95 8.50 -5.28 -1.22
N THR A 96 8.60 -4.47 -0.17
CA THR A 96 9.06 -3.07 -0.22
C THR A 96 10.32 -2.91 0.62
N PRO A 97 11.50 -3.15 0.02
CA PRO A 97 12.78 -2.97 0.70
C PRO A 97 12.94 -1.54 1.26
N GLN A 98 13.67 -1.44 2.37
CA GLN A 98 14.03 -0.15 2.93
C GLN A 98 15.34 0.33 2.29
N ALA A 99 15.34 1.53 1.71
CA ALA A 99 16.49 2.06 0.96
C ALA A 99 17.78 2.07 1.79
N GLY A 100 17.69 2.40 3.09
CA GLY A 100 18.85 2.40 4.00
C GLY A 100 19.48 1.01 4.23
N VAL A 101 18.76 -0.08 3.96
CA VAL A 101 19.30 -1.45 4.02
C VAL A 101 20.01 -1.80 2.71
N ILE A 102 19.49 -1.33 1.56
CA ILE A 102 20.12 -1.51 0.25
C ILE A 102 21.47 -0.78 0.19
N SER A 103 21.54 0.46 0.68
CA SER A 103 22.78 1.25 0.71
C SER A 103 23.88 0.66 1.62
N PHE A 104 23.54 -0.27 2.53
CA PHE A 104 24.52 -0.97 3.37
C PHE A 104 25.11 -2.21 2.66
N MET A 105 24.48 -2.69 1.58
CA MET A 105 24.88 -3.88 0.84
C MET A 105 25.86 -3.57 -0.31
N GLU A 106 26.08 -2.29 -0.65
CA GLU A 106 26.99 -1.80 -1.71
C GLU A 106 28.49 -1.93 -1.38
N ALA A 107 28.88 -2.93 -0.58
CA ALA A 107 30.27 -3.31 -0.40
C ALA A 107 30.50 -4.78 -0.78
N ILE A 108 29.95 -5.24 -1.91
CA ILE A 108 30.34 -6.53 -2.51
C ILE A 108 30.38 -6.43 -4.05
N ASP A 109 31.62 -6.44 -4.54
CA ASP A 109 32.21 -6.82 -5.84
C ASP A 109 31.35 -7.02 -7.11
N ASP A 110 31.88 -6.45 -8.19
CA ASP A 110 31.45 -6.46 -9.60
C ASP A 110 31.42 -7.86 -10.29
N GLN A 111 30.71 -8.85 -9.75
CA GLN A 111 30.37 -10.05 -10.53
C GLN A 111 28.99 -10.59 -10.14
N GLY A 112 28.01 -10.31 -11.00
CA GLY A 112 26.61 -10.56 -10.77
C GLY A 112 26.22 -12.02 -10.48
N LEU A 113 25.41 -12.18 -9.45
CA LEU A 113 24.17 -12.96 -9.43
C LEU A 113 23.47 -12.69 -8.09
N LEU A 114 22.17 -12.40 -8.10
CA LEU A 114 21.36 -12.34 -6.89
C LEU A 114 21.33 -13.72 -6.23
N SER A 115 22.23 -13.98 -5.30
CA SER A 115 22.18 -15.17 -4.46
C SER A 115 21.31 -14.88 -3.25
N PHE A 116 20.08 -15.41 -3.27
CA PHE A 116 19.23 -15.58 -2.11
C PHE A 116 19.88 -16.63 -1.19
N GLY A 117 20.94 -16.23 -0.50
CA GLY A 117 21.72 -17.10 0.38
C GLY A 117 21.32 -16.90 1.83
N THR A 118 20.53 -17.84 2.37
CA THR A 118 20.45 -18.06 3.81
C THR A 118 21.85 -18.37 4.35
N SER A 119 22.42 -17.50 5.19
CA SER A 119 23.63 -17.84 5.95
C SER A 119 23.52 -17.40 7.41
N ILE A 120 23.32 -18.42 8.26
CA ILE A 120 23.56 -18.41 9.70
C ILE A 120 25.03 -18.06 9.96
N GLY A 121 25.29 -17.04 10.79
CA GLY A 121 26.66 -16.60 11.10
C GLY A 121 26.80 -15.72 12.35
N LYS A 122 26.58 -16.32 13.53
CA LYS A 122 27.16 -15.98 14.86
C LYS A 122 27.46 -14.49 15.19
N GLN A 123 26.54 -13.86 15.91
CA GLN A 123 26.85 -12.92 17.00
C GLN A 123 26.07 -13.34 18.25
N LYS A 124 26.77 -13.99 19.21
CA LYS A 124 26.35 -14.07 20.62
C LYS A 124 26.42 -12.61 21.13
N SER A 125 25.40 -11.93 21.66
CA SER A 125 24.66 -12.24 22.88
C SER A 125 23.51 -11.22 23.05
N LYS A 126 22.41 -11.32 22.30
CA LYS A 126 21.10 -10.65 22.61
C LYS A 126 19.93 -11.16 21.75
N VAL A 127 20.05 -12.39 21.22
CA VAL A 127 19.32 -12.86 20.04
C VAL A 127 17.88 -13.30 20.31
N HIS A 128 17.52 -13.67 21.55
CA HIS A 128 16.20 -14.27 21.79
C HIS A 128 15.03 -13.27 21.87
N MET A 129 15.28 -11.97 22.07
CA MET A 129 14.21 -10.96 22.15
C MET A 129 13.97 -10.20 20.84
N LEU A 130 14.93 -10.20 19.91
CA LEU A 130 14.86 -9.44 18.64
C LEU A 130 14.24 -10.25 17.49
N ALA A 131 14.48 -11.56 17.44
CA ALA A 131 13.90 -12.43 16.42
C ALA A 131 12.36 -12.41 16.47
N GLY A 132 11.78 -12.41 17.67
CA GLY A 132 10.33 -12.35 17.85
C GLY A 132 9.69 -11.01 17.46
N SER A 133 10.43 -9.90 17.47
CA SER A 133 9.93 -8.59 17.02
C SER A 133 9.98 -8.41 15.50
N GLU A 134 11.00 -8.95 14.85
CA GLU A 134 11.16 -8.89 13.39
C GLU A 134 10.16 -9.81 12.67
N ASP A 135 9.94 -11.02 13.18
CA ASP A 135 8.92 -11.90 12.60
C ASP A 135 7.51 -11.34 12.76
N ARG A 136 7.25 -10.65 13.87
CA ARG A 136 5.95 -9.99 14.09
C ARG A 136 5.75 -8.80 13.15
N SER A 137 6.77 -7.97 12.92
CA SER A 137 6.64 -6.83 12.00
C SER A 137 6.44 -7.26 10.55
N ARG A 138 7.07 -8.37 10.13
CA ARG A 138 6.84 -8.99 8.81
C ARG A 138 5.40 -9.46 8.65
N VAL A 139 4.86 -10.18 9.65
CA VAL A 139 3.47 -10.64 9.61
C VAL A 139 2.49 -9.46 9.58
N GLU A 140 2.71 -8.45 10.42
CA GLU A 140 1.87 -7.25 10.44
C GLU A 140 1.95 -6.45 9.11
N GLY A 141 3.14 -6.39 8.50
CA GLY A 141 3.38 -5.79 7.19
C GLY A 141 2.66 -6.52 6.06
N PHE A 142 2.80 -7.85 6.00
CA PHE A 142 2.09 -8.72 5.04
C PHE A 142 0.57 -8.54 5.13
N ILE A 143 0.01 -8.59 6.33
CA ILE A 143 -1.44 -8.45 6.55
C ILE A 143 -1.92 -7.07 6.12
N SER A 144 -1.16 -6.02 6.47
CA SER A 144 -1.47 -4.65 6.09
C SER A 144 -1.47 -4.47 4.57
N ARG A 145 -0.43 -4.99 3.89
CA ARG A 145 -0.31 -4.95 2.43
C ARG A 145 -1.47 -5.68 1.76
N ARG A 146 -1.74 -6.93 2.17
CA ARG A 146 -2.86 -7.73 1.63
C ARG A 146 -4.17 -6.93 1.72
N GLY A 147 -4.48 -6.37 2.88
CA GLY A 147 -5.71 -5.60 3.06
C GLY A 147 -5.78 -4.35 2.19
N SER A 148 -4.66 -3.62 2.02
CA SER A 148 -4.63 -2.45 1.13
C SER A 148 -4.75 -2.83 -0.34
N GLU A 149 -4.14 -3.93 -0.79
CA GLU A 149 -4.28 -4.44 -2.16
C GLU A 149 -5.73 -4.87 -2.44
N LEU A 150 -6.39 -5.54 -1.48
CA LEU A 150 -7.83 -5.85 -1.57
C LEU A 150 -8.67 -4.57 -1.73
N ALA A 151 -8.36 -3.52 -0.96
CA ALA A 151 -9.07 -2.26 -1.04
C ALA A 151 -8.86 -1.57 -2.40
N LEU A 152 -7.61 -1.53 -2.89
CA LEU A 152 -7.29 -1.02 -4.22
C LEU A 152 -8.02 -1.78 -5.32
N ARG A 153 -8.08 -3.11 -5.22
CA ARG A 153 -8.83 -3.96 -6.17
C ARG A 153 -10.31 -3.61 -6.20
N HIS A 154 -10.97 -3.54 -5.04
CA HIS A 154 -12.38 -3.18 -4.99
C HIS A 154 -12.65 -1.75 -5.47
N ILE A 155 -11.71 -0.82 -5.27
CA ILE A 155 -11.80 0.53 -5.84
C ILE A 155 -11.71 0.47 -7.36
N CYS A 156 -10.73 -0.26 -7.92
CA CYS A 156 -10.60 -0.46 -9.36
C CYS A 156 -11.88 -1.08 -9.95
N GLU A 157 -12.39 -2.16 -9.37
CA GLU A 157 -13.64 -2.81 -9.78
C GLU A 157 -14.84 -1.84 -9.71
N LYS A 158 -14.94 -1.05 -8.64
CA LYS A 158 -16.08 -0.16 -8.40
C LYS A 158 -16.14 1.02 -9.37
N PHE A 159 -14.98 1.58 -9.73
CA PHE A 159 -14.89 2.76 -10.59
C PHE A 159 -14.66 2.41 -12.07
N GLY A 160 -14.10 1.23 -12.35
CA GLY A 160 -13.81 0.74 -13.69
C GLY A 160 -13.01 1.76 -14.52
N ALA A 161 -13.42 1.95 -15.79
CA ALA A 161 -12.78 2.87 -16.71
C ALA A 161 -12.80 4.35 -16.26
N SER A 162 -13.69 4.72 -15.34
CA SER A 162 -13.81 6.09 -14.83
C SER A 162 -12.93 6.38 -13.61
N LEU A 163 -12.10 5.42 -13.18
CA LEU A 163 -11.26 5.52 -11.98
C LEU A 163 -10.45 6.82 -11.94
N PHE A 164 -9.64 7.07 -12.97
CA PHE A 164 -8.75 8.23 -13.01
C PHE A 164 -9.49 9.55 -13.30
N GLU A 165 -10.67 9.50 -13.91
CA GLU A 165 -11.51 10.69 -14.11
C GLU A 165 -12.16 11.14 -12.81
N ARG A 166 -12.67 10.19 -12.01
CA ARG A 166 -13.35 10.45 -10.74
C ARG A 166 -12.36 10.69 -9.61
N LEU A 167 -11.16 10.12 -9.68
CA LEU A 167 -10.14 10.14 -8.65
C LEU A 167 -8.76 10.50 -9.23
N PRO A 168 -8.58 11.72 -9.76
CA PRO A 168 -7.35 12.12 -10.45
C PRO A 168 -6.11 12.07 -9.53
N LYS A 169 -6.27 12.32 -8.22
CA LYS A 169 -5.14 12.30 -7.28
C LYS A 169 -4.55 10.92 -7.03
N LEU A 170 -5.30 9.85 -7.33
CA LEU A 170 -4.76 8.49 -7.30
C LEU A 170 -3.65 8.34 -8.33
N TRP A 171 -3.85 8.91 -9.53
CA TRP A 171 -2.84 8.93 -10.58
C TRP A 171 -1.57 9.67 -10.15
N ASP A 172 -1.73 10.82 -9.50
CA ASP A 172 -0.59 11.58 -8.97
C ASP A 172 0.21 10.75 -7.97
N CYS A 173 -0.44 9.93 -7.14
CA CYS A 173 0.26 9.05 -6.20
C CYS A 173 1.04 7.92 -6.90
N LEU A 174 0.63 7.49 -8.10
CA LEU A 174 1.27 6.41 -8.84
C LEU A 174 2.42 6.90 -9.71
N ILE A 175 2.24 8.02 -10.39
CA ILE A 175 3.11 8.43 -11.52
C ILE A 175 4.06 9.56 -11.13
N LYS A 176 3.87 10.22 -9.98
CA LYS A 176 4.67 11.39 -9.58
C LYS A 176 6.19 11.19 -9.64
N VAL A 177 6.67 9.96 -9.47
CA VAL A 177 8.09 9.63 -9.56
C VAL A 177 8.47 8.88 -10.84
N LEU A 178 7.49 8.28 -11.52
CA LEU A 178 7.72 7.55 -12.77
C LEU A 178 7.64 8.43 -14.02
N LYS A 179 7.17 9.68 -13.92
CA LYS A 179 7.09 10.57 -15.08
C LYS A 179 8.52 10.84 -15.59
N PRO A 180 8.91 10.33 -16.77
CA PRO A 180 10.11 10.81 -17.43
C PRO A 180 9.84 12.25 -17.82
N SER A 181 10.78 13.15 -17.56
CA SER A 181 10.70 14.53 -18.04
C SER A 181 10.70 14.50 -19.58
N ASN A 182 9.52 14.56 -20.19
CA ASN A 182 9.23 14.77 -21.62
C ASN A 182 10.16 14.04 -22.62
N THR A 183 9.78 12.85 -23.06
CA THR A 183 10.42 12.14 -24.19
C THR A 183 9.67 12.44 -25.50
N GLU A 184 10.06 13.50 -26.19
CA GLU A 184 9.90 13.60 -27.65
C GLU A 184 11.24 13.22 -28.30
N GLY A 185 11.31 12.05 -28.92
CA GLY A 185 12.42 11.65 -29.80
C GLY A 185 13.51 10.82 -29.14
N VAL A 186 13.47 9.51 -29.36
CA VAL A 186 14.49 8.53 -28.92
C VAL A 186 15.84 8.82 -29.60
N SER A 187 16.87 9.10 -28.79
CA SER A 187 18.27 9.30 -29.20
C SER A 187 19.20 8.82 -28.06
N PRO A 188 20.44 8.35 -28.32
CA PRO A 188 21.37 7.86 -27.29
C PRO A 188 21.75 8.85 -26.17
N ALA A 189 21.18 10.07 -26.14
CA ALA A 189 21.23 10.99 -25.02
C ALA A 189 20.32 10.57 -23.83
N ASP A 190 19.45 9.57 -24.02
CA ASP A 190 18.44 9.15 -23.03
C ASP A 190 19.03 8.42 -21.81
N GLU A 191 20.18 7.74 -21.93
CA GLU A 191 20.84 7.13 -20.75
C GLU A 191 21.27 8.18 -19.74
N ASN A 192 21.79 9.32 -20.22
CA ASN A 192 22.13 10.46 -19.36
C ASN A 192 20.87 11.11 -18.75
N GLN A 193 19.73 11.12 -19.46
CA GLN A 193 18.48 11.67 -18.94
C GLN A 193 17.85 10.75 -17.87
N VAL A 194 17.93 9.43 -18.04
CA VAL A 194 17.52 8.45 -17.03
C VAL A 194 18.40 8.58 -15.78
N MET A 195 19.72 8.71 -15.96
CA MET A 195 20.66 8.93 -14.85
C MET A 195 20.37 10.25 -14.12
N LEU A 196 20.11 11.35 -14.84
CA LEU A 196 19.72 12.64 -14.26
C LEU A 196 18.36 12.61 -13.56
N ALA A 197 17.40 11.84 -14.08
CA ALA A 197 16.10 11.63 -13.44
C ALA A 197 16.23 10.83 -12.14
N ILE A 198 17.12 9.83 -12.11
CA ILE A 198 17.46 9.05 -10.92
C ILE A 198 18.19 9.91 -9.88
N GLU A 199 19.14 10.76 -10.29
CA GLU A 199 19.82 11.72 -9.39
C GLU A 199 18.86 12.79 -8.83
N SER A 200 17.78 13.11 -9.55
CA SER A 200 16.74 14.03 -9.09
C SER A 200 15.84 13.44 -7.98
N ILE A 201 15.90 12.12 -7.75
CA ILE A 201 15.14 11.45 -6.69
C ILE A 201 15.74 11.81 -5.34
N LYS A 202 15.15 12.83 -4.70
CA LYS A 202 15.57 13.31 -3.37
C LYS A 202 15.43 12.28 -2.25
N ASP A 203 14.60 11.25 -2.43
CA ASP A 203 14.37 10.19 -1.46
C ASP A 203 14.16 8.84 -2.17
N PRO A 204 15.16 7.93 -2.14
CA PRO A 204 15.07 6.62 -2.79
C PRO A 204 13.93 5.76 -2.23
N GLN A 205 13.47 5.99 -1.00
CA GLN A 205 12.33 5.24 -0.44
C GLN A 205 11.02 5.60 -1.13
N ILE A 206 10.84 6.87 -1.53
CA ILE A 206 9.64 7.30 -2.26
C ILE A 206 9.59 6.61 -3.62
N PHE A 207 10.74 6.42 -4.26
CA PHE A 207 10.84 5.68 -5.52
C PHE A 207 10.44 4.21 -5.35
N ILE A 208 11.03 3.51 -4.36
CA ILE A 208 10.69 2.11 -4.06
C ILE A 208 9.19 1.97 -3.75
N ASN A 209 8.63 2.84 -2.93
CA ASN A 209 7.22 2.83 -2.58
C ASN A 209 6.32 3.00 -3.82
N ASN A 210 6.67 3.93 -4.71
CA ASN A 210 5.88 4.14 -5.93
C ASN A 210 5.95 2.96 -6.88
N ILE A 211 7.11 2.29 -7.00
CA ILE A 211 7.22 1.02 -7.73
C ILE A 211 6.30 -0.03 -7.11
N GLN A 212 6.32 -0.21 -5.79
CA GLN A 212 5.45 -1.19 -5.13
C GLN A 212 3.98 -0.95 -5.45
N VAL A 213 3.51 0.30 -5.29
CA VAL A 213 2.11 0.63 -5.55
C VAL A 213 1.79 0.49 -7.03
N PHE A 214 2.70 0.88 -7.93
CA PHE A 214 2.51 0.74 -9.38
C PHE A 214 2.45 -0.72 -9.81
N VAL A 215 3.33 -1.59 -9.31
CA VAL A 215 3.32 -3.03 -9.63
C VAL A 215 2.05 -3.69 -9.08
N GLY A 216 1.73 -3.46 -7.81
CA GLY A 216 0.53 -4.01 -7.18
C GLY A 216 -0.75 -3.55 -7.88
N LEU A 217 -0.85 -2.27 -8.23
CA LEU A 217 -2.01 -1.73 -8.93
C LEU A 217 -2.03 -2.09 -10.42
N GLY A 218 -0.88 -2.22 -11.07
CA GLY A 218 -0.75 -2.59 -12.48
C GLY A 218 -1.36 -3.97 -12.76
N VAL A 219 -1.04 -4.96 -11.91
CA VAL A 219 -1.66 -6.29 -11.96
C VAL A 219 -3.18 -6.19 -11.76
N ILE A 220 -3.63 -5.35 -10.82
CA ILE A 220 -5.06 -5.15 -10.54
C ILE A 220 -5.80 -4.50 -11.71
N ILE A 221 -5.20 -3.46 -12.31
CA ILE A 221 -5.75 -2.71 -13.46
C ILE A 221 -5.87 -3.62 -14.68
N ASP A 222 -4.85 -4.45 -14.94
CA ASP A 222 -4.83 -5.42 -16.03
C ASP A 222 -5.93 -6.48 -15.87
N ILE A 223 -6.04 -7.09 -14.68
CA ILE A 223 -7.12 -8.04 -14.35
C ILE A 223 -8.51 -7.39 -14.48
N SER A 224 -8.63 -6.11 -14.12
CA SER A 224 -9.90 -5.37 -14.15
C SER A 224 -10.24 -4.79 -15.53
N GLY A 225 -9.34 -4.93 -16.53
CA GLY A 225 -9.53 -4.37 -17.86
C GLY A 225 -9.66 -2.85 -17.90
N ILE A 226 -9.10 -2.14 -16.92
CA ILE A 226 -9.21 -0.67 -16.86
C ILE A 226 -8.22 -0.07 -17.86
N PRO A 227 -8.69 0.74 -18.84
CA PRO A 227 -7.78 1.38 -19.78
C PRO A 227 -6.89 2.37 -19.03
N ILE A 228 -5.58 2.17 -19.12
CA ILE A 228 -4.60 3.17 -18.69
C ILE A 228 -4.73 4.33 -19.69
N MET A 229 -5.40 5.42 -19.29
CA MET A 229 -5.76 6.53 -20.17
C MET A 229 -4.49 7.12 -20.84
N PRO A 230 -4.49 7.32 -22.18
CA PRO A 230 -3.37 7.94 -22.90
C PRO A 230 -3.07 9.39 -22.51
N LYS A 231 -4.01 10.10 -21.85
CA LYS A 231 -3.86 11.52 -21.46
C LYS A 231 -2.75 11.80 -20.44
N TYR A 232 -2.11 10.75 -19.92
CA TYR A 232 -0.97 10.86 -18.99
C TYR A 232 0.29 10.15 -19.49
N VAL A 233 0.24 9.58 -20.70
CA VAL A 233 1.38 8.97 -21.42
C VAL A 233 1.92 9.96 -22.48
N SER A 234 1.35 11.17 -22.56
CA SER A 234 1.83 12.28 -23.38
C SER A 234 2.73 13.22 -22.57
#